data_AF-A0A2R8AIS2-F1
#
_entry.id   AF-A0A2R8AIS2-F1
#
_cell.length_a   1.000
_cell.length_b   1.000
_cell.length_c   1.000
_cell.angle_alpha   90.00
_cell.angle_beta   90.00
_cell.angle_gamma   90.00
#
_symmetry.space_group_name_H-M   'P 1'
#
loop_
_entity.id
_entity.type
_entity.pdbx_description
1 polymer ?
#
loop_
_entity_poly.entity_id
_entity_poly.type
_entity_poly.pdbx_seq_one_letter_code
_entity_poly.pdbx_strand_id
1 'polypeptide(L)'
;MLTPSAMSHQRSKDGAFSFVEDGIFFRSVVVHELAHAVMDPVPCPFDDCIVADEYIAYAMQVMSLPPSLQKKFGERPSAGQPVSRDKLSELMLFMSPDGFAQDVWAHLKQRPDACDYIGKVAGRDILLDRERFDSD
;
A
#
# COMPACT_ATOMS: atom_id res chain seq x y z
N MET A 1 -20.36 -1.21 4.11
CA MET A 1 -19.25 -2.18 4.12
C MET A 1 -19.74 -3.53 3.64
N LEU A 2 -18.94 -4.24 2.84
CA LEU A 2 -19.23 -5.61 2.40
C LEU A 2 -19.07 -6.60 3.56
N THR A 3 -19.74 -7.76 3.49
CA THR A 3 -19.44 -8.88 4.41
C THR A 3 -18.09 -9.51 4.03
N PRO A 4 -17.40 -10.21 4.95
CA PRO A 4 -16.15 -10.89 4.65
C PRO A 4 -16.24 -11.86 3.45
N SER A 5 -17.35 -12.61 3.35
CA SER A 5 -17.59 -13.52 2.23
C SER A 5 -17.82 -12.76 0.92
N ALA A 6 -18.64 -11.70 0.91
CA ALA A 6 -18.88 -10.91 -0.30
C ALA A 6 -17.61 -10.23 -0.82
N MET A 7 -16.75 -9.74 0.07
CA MET A 7 -15.46 -9.16 -0.29
C MET A 7 -14.51 -10.21 -0.88
N SER A 8 -14.50 -11.42 -0.33
CA SER A 8 -13.67 -12.51 -0.83
C SER A 8 -14.08 -12.98 -2.23
N HIS A 9 -15.37 -12.87 -2.58
CA HIS A 9 -15.86 -13.12 -3.94
C HIS A 9 -15.41 -12.07 -4.97
N GLN A 10 -15.09 -10.86 -4.53
CA GLN A 10 -14.59 -9.79 -5.40
C GLN A 10 -13.05 -9.80 -5.53
N ARG A 11 -12.36 -10.53 -4.66
CA ARG A 11 -10.89 -10.66 -4.71
C ARG A 11 -10.46 -11.43 -5.96
N SER A 12 -9.47 -10.88 -6.67
CA SER A 12 -8.81 -11.58 -7.77
C SER A 12 -8.19 -12.89 -7.29
N LYS A 13 -8.45 -13.99 -8.02
CA LYS A 13 -7.85 -15.31 -7.74
C LYS A 13 -6.33 -15.33 -7.90
N ASP A 14 -5.81 -14.43 -8.72
CA ASP A 14 -4.39 -14.28 -9.01
C ASP A 14 -3.80 -12.99 -8.39
N GLY A 15 -4.57 -12.30 -7.54
CA GLY A 15 -4.15 -11.05 -6.91
C GLY A 15 -3.09 -11.22 -5.83
N ALA A 16 -2.50 -10.12 -5.37
CA ALA A 16 -1.37 -10.12 -4.42
C ALA A 16 -1.73 -10.74 -3.06
N PHE A 17 -3.01 -10.71 -2.69
CA PHE A 17 -3.55 -11.25 -1.44
C PHE A 17 -4.34 -12.55 -1.63
N SER A 18 -4.28 -13.19 -2.80
CA SER A 18 -5.07 -14.40 -3.12
C SER A 18 -4.80 -15.58 -2.19
N PHE A 19 -3.60 -15.65 -1.62
CA PHE A 19 -3.19 -16.71 -0.71
C PHE A 19 -3.64 -16.51 0.75
N VAL A 20 -4.21 -15.35 1.09
CA VAL A 20 -4.61 -15.00 2.46
C VAL A 20 -6.00 -15.57 2.73
N GLU A 21 -6.20 -16.21 3.88
CA GLU A 21 -7.53 -16.71 4.28
C GLU A 21 -8.53 -15.56 4.44
N ASP A 22 -9.78 -15.76 4.03
CA ASP A 22 -10.82 -14.73 3.89
C ASP A 22 -11.00 -13.85 5.14
N GLY A 23 -11.01 -14.46 6.34
CA GLY A 23 -11.15 -13.71 7.59
C GLY A 23 -9.94 -12.82 7.89
N ILE A 24 -8.73 -13.27 7.54
CA ILE A 24 -7.50 -12.48 7.68
C ILE A 24 -7.47 -11.37 6.62
N PHE A 25 -7.86 -11.69 5.39
CA PHE A 25 -7.92 -10.71 4.30
C PHE A 25 -8.89 -9.58 4.63
N PHE A 26 -10.09 -9.90 5.10
CA PHE A 26 -11.06 -8.90 5.56
C PHE A 26 -10.52 -7.99 6.65
N ARG A 27 -9.90 -8.55 7.70
CA ARG A 27 -9.27 -7.73 8.75
C ARG A 27 -8.16 -6.84 8.20
N SER A 28 -7.37 -7.34 7.26
CA SER A 28 -6.31 -6.55 6.64
C SER A 28 -6.86 -5.36 5.83
N VAL A 29 -7.95 -5.56 5.09
CA VAL A 29 -8.65 -4.47 4.36
C VAL A 29 -9.24 -3.46 5.35
N VAL A 30 -9.81 -3.89 6.47
CA VAL A 30 -10.26 -2.93 7.50
C VAL A 30 -9.11 -2.06 8.01
N VAL A 31 -7.89 -2.61 8.16
CA VAL A 31 -6.71 -1.83 8.53
C VAL A 31 -6.28 -0.86 7.42
N HIS A 32 -6.39 -1.25 6.16
CA HIS A 32 -6.18 -0.37 5.00
C HIS A 32 -7.11 0.85 5.07
N GLU A 33 -8.42 0.63 5.20
CA GLU A 33 -9.41 1.72 5.27
C GLU A 33 -9.23 2.58 6.52
N LEU A 34 -8.84 1.98 7.65
CA LEU A 34 -8.54 2.73 8.87
C LEU A 34 -7.32 3.63 8.69
N ALA A 35 -6.32 3.19 7.94
CA ALA A 35 -5.16 4.01 7.63
C ALA A 35 -5.56 5.24 6.81
N HIS A 36 -6.45 5.12 5.82
CA HIS A 36 -7.03 6.27 5.14
C HIS A 36 -7.73 7.22 6.12
N ALA A 37 -8.56 6.69 7.02
CA ALA A 37 -9.25 7.52 8.02
C ALA A 37 -8.29 8.26 8.97
N VAL A 38 -7.11 7.68 9.26
CA VAL A 38 -6.05 8.35 10.04
C VAL A 38 -5.35 9.44 9.24
N MET A 39 -5.22 9.25 7.91
CA MET A 39 -4.55 10.20 7.01
C MET A 39 -5.47 11.33 6.53
N ASP A 40 -6.79 11.17 6.57
CA ASP A 40 -7.80 12.16 6.15
C ASP A 40 -7.57 13.59 6.73
N PRO A 41 -7.23 13.79 8.02
CA PRO A 41 -6.97 15.12 8.55
C PRO A 41 -5.57 15.67 8.23
N VAL A 42 -4.68 14.89 7.60
CA VAL A 42 -3.29 15.30 7.34
C VAL A 42 -3.22 16.13 6.05
N PRO A 43 -2.82 17.41 6.10
CA PRO A 43 -2.75 18.25 4.92
C PRO A 43 -1.85 17.65 3.83
N CYS A 44 -2.30 17.72 2.59
CA CYS A 44 -1.49 17.44 1.41
C CYS A 44 -0.84 18.74 0.91
N PRO A 45 0.48 18.76 0.63
CA PRO A 45 1.15 19.93 0.03
C PRO A 45 0.87 20.10 -1.48
N PHE A 46 0.12 19.19 -2.10
CA PHE A 46 -0.28 19.21 -3.50
C PHE A 46 -1.83 19.17 -3.61
N ASP A 47 -2.37 19.15 -4.83
CA ASP A 47 -3.81 19.00 -5.07
C ASP A 47 -4.36 17.69 -4.50
N ASP A 48 -3.58 16.60 -4.63
CA ASP A 48 -3.87 15.30 -4.04
C ASP A 48 -2.57 14.58 -3.63
N CYS A 49 -2.68 13.70 -2.64
CA CYS A 49 -1.57 12.90 -2.12
C CYS A 49 -1.87 11.40 -2.21
N ILE A 50 -2.50 10.99 -3.32
CA ILE A 50 -3.04 9.63 -3.46
C ILE A 50 -1.95 8.55 -3.31
N VAL A 51 -0.75 8.79 -3.80
CA VAL A 51 0.35 7.82 -3.73
C VAL A 51 0.83 7.66 -2.29
N ALA A 52 1.00 8.76 -1.55
CA ALA A 52 1.39 8.69 -0.14
C ALA A 52 0.31 8.03 0.72
N ASP A 53 -0.96 8.36 0.51
CA ASP A 53 -2.05 7.82 1.32
C ASP A 53 -2.22 6.31 1.08
N GLU A 54 -2.14 5.87 -0.17
CA GLU A 54 -2.17 4.45 -0.55
C GLU A 54 -0.90 3.71 -0.13
N TYR A 55 0.27 4.37 -0.17
CA TYR A 55 1.51 3.80 0.36
C TYR A 55 1.36 3.45 1.84
N ILE A 56 0.80 4.37 2.64
CA ILE A 56 0.53 4.13 4.06
C ILE A 56 -0.51 3.03 4.22
N ALA A 57 -1.62 3.08 3.48
CA ALA A 57 -2.71 2.11 3.61
C ALA A 57 -2.25 0.67 3.27
N TYR A 58 -1.55 0.46 2.16
CA TYR A 58 -1.00 -0.85 1.82
C TYR A 58 0.11 -1.29 2.76
N ALA A 59 0.98 -0.38 3.23
CA ALA A 59 1.98 -0.72 4.23
C ALA A 59 1.32 -1.24 5.51
N MET A 60 0.31 -0.54 6.04
CA MET A 60 -0.44 -0.94 7.23
C MET A 60 -1.21 -2.24 7.01
N GLN A 61 -1.83 -2.42 5.84
CA GLN A 61 -2.51 -3.66 5.47
C GLN A 61 -1.56 -4.86 5.55
N VAL A 62 -0.39 -4.79 4.92
CA VAL A 62 0.57 -5.90 4.93
C VAL A 62 1.15 -6.09 6.34
N MET A 63 1.49 -5.02 7.06
CA MET A 63 1.98 -5.11 8.45
C MET A 63 0.97 -5.75 9.41
N SER A 64 -0.34 -5.64 9.12
CA SER A 64 -1.39 -6.29 9.92
C SER A 64 -1.46 -7.82 9.74
N LEU A 65 -0.84 -8.35 8.68
CA LEU A 65 -0.84 -9.78 8.42
C LEU A 65 0.06 -10.53 9.42
N PRO A 66 -0.20 -11.81 9.73
CA PRO A 66 0.74 -12.67 10.43
C PRO A 66 2.13 -12.66 9.76
N PRO A 67 3.24 -12.74 10.51
CA PRO A 67 4.59 -12.67 9.94
C PRO A 67 4.88 -13.68 8.82
N SER A 68 4.28 -14.88 8.89
CA SER A 68 4.37 -15.89 7.84
C SER A 68 3.72 -15.43 6.52
N LEU A 69 2.60 -14.71 6.60
CA LEU A 69 1.91 -14.17 5.44
C LEU A 69 2.59 -12.90 4.91
N GLN A 70 3.19 -12.07 5.77
CA GLN A 70 4.03 -10.95 5.34
C GLN A 70 5.23 -11.41 4.51
N LYS A 71 5.89 -12.50 4.96
CA LYS A 71 6.98 -13.12 4.22
C LYS A 71 6.50 -13.59 2.85
N LYS A 72 5.40 -14.35 2.81
CA LYS A 72 4.81 -14.86 1.56
C LYS A 72 4.38 -13.74 0.61
N PHE A 73 3.84 -12.63 1.13
CA PHE A 73 3.50 -11.45 0.34
C PHE A 73 4.73 -10.86 -0.37
N GLY A 74 5.89 -10.90 0.28
CA GLY A 74 7.17 -10.42 -0.25
C GLY A 74 7.88 -11.36 -1.23
N GLU A 75 7.42 -12.60 -1.41
CA GLU A 75 8.08 -13.62 -2.25
C GLU A 75 7.82 -13.45 -3.77
N ARG A 76 7.69 -12.21 -4.25
CA ARG A 76 7.43 -11.90 -5.67
C ARG A 76 8.58 -12.39 -6.60
N PRO A 77 8.32 -12.79 -7.85
CA PRO A 77 9.38 -13.20 -8.80
C PRO A 77 10.45 -12.13 -9.06
N SER A 78 10.14 -10.85 -8.82
CA SER A 78 11.07 -9.72 -8.95
C SER A 78 11.80 -9.34 -7.64
N ALA A 79 11.73 -10.16 -6.58
CA ALA A 79 12.23 -9.87 -5.23
C ALA A 79 13.75 -9.59 -5.09
N GLY A 80 14.50 -9.49 -6.20
CA GLY A 80 15.93 -9.18 -6.20
C GLY A 80 16.31 -7.78 -6.67
N GLN A 81 15.38 -7.00 -7.23
CA GLN A 81 15.67 -5.64 -7.71
C GLN A 81 15.15 -4.58 -6.72
N PRO A 82 15.96 -3.57 -6.36
CA PRO A 82 15.49 -2.44 -5.57
C PRO A 82 14.30 -1.76 -6.25
N VAL A 83 13.20 -1.62 -5.53
CA VAL A 83 12.08 -0.77 -5.94
C VAL A 83 12.44 0.68 -5.69
N SER A 84 12.55 1.47 -6.76
CA SER A 84 12.73 2.92 -6.66
C SER A 84 11.45 3.61 -6.23
N ARG A 85 11.57 4.80 -5.64
CA ARG A 85 10.42 5.66 -5.30
C ARG A 85 9.56 5.94 -6.53
N ASP A 86 10.18 6.19 -7.68
CA ASP A 86 9.49 6.60 -8.91
C ASP A 86 8.61 5.50 -9.52
N LYS A 87 8.83 4.24 -9.12
CA LYS A 87 7.93 3.13 -9.48
C LYS A 87 6.59 3.22 -8.74
N LEU A 88 6.58 3.82 -7.55
CA LEU A 88 5.38 4.12 -6.77
C LEU A 88 4.76 5.38 -7.35
N SER A 89 3.85 5.20 -8.31
CA SER A 89 3.15 6.29 -8.98
C SER A 89 1.66 5.99 -9.04
N GLU A 90 0.87 7.04 -9.20
CA GLU A 90 -0.58 6.92 -9.37
C GLU A 90 -0.94 6.11 -10.63
N LEU A 91 -0.17 6.26 -11.72
CA LEU A 91 -0.34 5.43 -12.92
C LEU A 91 -0.19 3.94 -12.58
N MET A 92 0.83 3.57 -11.81
CA MET A 92 1.05 2.19 -11.38
C MET A 92 -0.07 1.69 -10.46
N LEU A 93 -0.51 2.53 -9.51
CA LEU A 93 -1.65 2.25 -8.63
C LEU A 93 -2.91 1.93 -9.45
N PHE A 94 -3.24 2.75 -10.45
CA PHE A 94 -4.45 2.60 -11.24
C PHE A 94 -4.38 1.41 -12.21
N MET A 95 -3.22 1.17 -12.82
CA MET A 95 -3.03 0.08 -13.78
C MET A 95 -2.90 -1.29 -13.11
N SER A 96 -2.31 -1.34 -11.92
CA SER A 96 -2.06 -2.59 -11.20
C SER A 96 -2.03 -2.37 -9.69
N PRO A 97 -3.19 -2.28 -9.03
CA PRO A 97 -3.28 -2.09 -7.57
C PRO A 97 -2.52 -3.18 -6.79
N ASP A 98 -2.67 -4.44 -7.20
CA ASP A 98 -1.92 -5.58 -6.64
C ASP A 98 -0.41 -5.38 -6.81
N GLY A 99 0.02 -4.85 -7.95
CA GLY A 99 1.43 -4.60 -8.22
C GLY A 99 1.99 -3.43 -7.43
N PHE A 100 1.21 -2.37 -7.27
CA PHE A 100 1.53 -1.25 -6.40
C PHE A 100 1.67 -1.70 -4.96
N ALA A 101 0.71 -2.47 -4.41
CA ALA A 101 0.77 -3.01 -3.05
C ALA A 101 2.04 -3.84 -2.79
N GLN A 102 2.42 -4.68 -3.75
CA GLN A 102 3.65 -5.47 -3.68
C GLN A 102 4.91 -4.61 -3.74
N ASP A 103 4.91 -3.57 -4.58
CA ASP A 103 6.02 -2.61 -4.69
C ASP A 103 6.16 -1.75 -3.42
N VAL A 104 5.06 -1.33 -2.79
CA VAL A 104 5.04 -0.64 -1.50
C VAL A 104 5.75 -1.47 -0.43
N TRP A 105 5.38 -2.74 -0.29
CA TRP A 105 5.99 -3.64 0.69
C TRP A 105 7.48 -3.86 0.41
N ALA A 106 7.84 -4.15 -0.85
CA ALA A 106 9.23 -4.32 -1.24
C ALA A 106 10.06 -3.04 -1.02
N HIS A 107 9.50 -1.86 -1.29
CA HIS A 107 10.13 -0.56 -1.04
C HIS A 107 10.32 -0.27 0.45
N LEU A 108 9.33 -0.62 1.29
CA LEU A 108 9.41 -0.44 2.73
C LEU A 108 10.46 -1.36 3.36
N LYS A 109 10.54 -2.61 2.89
CA LYS A 109 11.52 -3.59 3.39
C LYS A 109 12.98 -3.25 3.06
N GLN A 110 13.23 -2.30 2.15
CA GLN A 110 14.56 -1.75 1.88
C GLN A 110 15.02 -0.70 2.91
N ARG A 111 14.12 -0.26 3.82
CA ARG A 111 14.43 0.79 4.78
C ARG A 111 15.12 0.19 6.02
N PRO A 112 16.19 0.83 6.54
CA PRO A 112 16.83 0.39 7.78
C PRO A 112 15.88 0.48 8.97
N ASP A 113 14.99 1.48 8.98
CA ASP A 113 13.89 1.62 9.92
C ASP A 113 12.60 1.87 9.13
N ALA A 114 11.74 0.84 9.07
CA ALA A 114 10.47 0.91 8.34
C ALA A 114 9.44 1.80 9.06
N CYS A 115 9.43 1.79 10.40
CA CYS A 115 8.45 2.54 11.18
C CYS A 115 8.75 4.03 11.14
N ASP A 116 10.03 4.42 11.27
CA ASP A 116 10.46 5.81 11.08
C ASP A 116 10.13 6.31 9.67
N TYR A 117 10.37 5.48 8.64
CA TYR A 117 10.03 5.84 7.26
C TYR A 117 8.53 6.05 7.07
N ILE A 118 7.68 5.17 7.60
CA ILE A 118 6.22 5.34 7.60
C ILE A 118 5.83 6.64 8.30
N GLY A 119 6.40 6.92 9.48
CA GLY A 119 6.14 8.15 10.22
C GLY A 119 6.48 9.40 9.41
N LYS A 120 7.59 9.40 8.67
CA LYS A 120 8.01 10.50 7.80
C LYS A 120 7.13 10.68 6.57
N VAL A 121 6.65 9.58 5.96
CA VAL A 121 5.68 9.66 4.86
C VAL A 121 4.34 10.19 5.37
N ALA A 122 3.86 9.66 6.50
CA ALA A 122 2.61 10.11 7.13
C ALA A 122 2.68 11.58 7.60
N GLY A 123 3.84 12.02 8.09
CA GLY A 123 4.09 13.42 8.48
C GLY A 123 4.36 14.38 7.31
N ARG A 124 4.41 13.88 6.07
CA ARG A 124 4.78 14.62 4.84
C ARG A 124 6.21 15.17 4.84
N ASP A 125 7.10 14.66 5.69
CA ASP A 125 8.54 14.93 5.61
C ASP A 125 9.19 14.24 4.40
N ILE A 126 8.58 13.13 3.96
CA ILE A 126 8.92 12.43 2.72
C ILE A 126 7.71 12.50 1.78
N LEU A 127 7.93 13.13 0.63
CA LEU A 127 6.93 13.25 -0.43
C LEU A 127 7.09 12.11 -1.45
N LEU A 128 6.00 11.40 -1.68
CA LEU A 128 5.87 10.37 -2.72
C LEU A 128 5.11 10.90 -3.94
N ASP A 129 4.17 11.81 -3.70
CA ASP A 129 3.42 12.53 -4.71
C ASP A 129 4.23 13.69 -5.32
N ARG A 130 3.71 14.22 -6.42
CA ARG A 130 4.30 15.33 -7.16
C ARG A 130 3.19 16.26 -7.62
N GLU A 131 3.50 17.55 -7.68
CA GLU A 131 2.60 18.56 -8.23
C GLU A 131 2.24 18.20 -9.68
N ARG A 132 0.93 18.18 -9.98
CA ARG A 132 0.43 18.07 -11.34
C ARG A 132 0.45 19.48 -11.93
N PHE A 133 1.36 19.74 -12.86
CA PHE A 133 1.24 20.93 -13.70
C PHE A 133 0.16 20.64 -14.73
N ASP A 134 -1.00 21.30 -14.58
CA ASP A 134 -1.97 21.37 -15.66
C ASP A 134 -1.26 21.94 -16.89
N SER A 135 -1.32 21.19 -17.98
CA SER A 135 -0.98 21.75 -19.29
C SER A 135 -2.21 22.51 -19.74
N ASP A 136 -2.15 23.85 -19.69
CA ASP A 136 -3.14 24.75 -20.29
C ASP A 136 -3.56 24.31 -21.71
#